data_AF-X1U2F0-F1
#
_entry.id   AF-X1U2F0-F1
#
_cell.length_a   1.000
_cell.length_b   1.000
_cell.length_c   1.000
_cell.angle_alpha   90.00
_cell.angle_beta   90.00
_cell.angle_gamma   90.00
#
_symmetry.space_group_name_H-M   'P 1'
#
loop_
_entity.id
_entity.type
_entity.pdbx_description
1 polymer ?
#
loop_
_entity_poly.entity_id
_entity_poly.type
_entity_poly.pdbx_seq_one_letter_code
_entity_poly.pdbx_strand_id
1 'polypeptide(L)'
;LKMYKARMYITGGIGSERSIEGFGKDFALGNRDSYSETCAAIGNMMWNWRMLQITGNCKYADLIEKLLYNAMLVGQSIDGKKYTYDNPLISYGKDERKEWFLCACCPPNVARTIASLGQYIYSTSEKGIWVHQYIGNTTNINFHSNLIKISQKSHFPWKGKVAIHLNLSKSQKFSIFLRIPNWSIDAELKVNDIKHSDGLSKGKYVEILRNWLDNDIIQLTFKMKPNLIESDPRIKDNRGRAAISYGPLIYCLE
;
A
#
# COMPACT_ATOMS: atom_id res chain seq x y z
N LEU A 1 -11.01 4.20 -14.63
CA LEU A 1 -11.58 3.14 -13.75
C LEU A 1 -11.65 1.74 -14.39
N LYS A 2 -11.26 1.57 -15.66
CA LYS A 2 -11.30 0.27 -16.36
C LYS A 2 -10.19 -0.69 -15.91
N MET A 3 -8.96 -0.20 -15.75
CA MET A 3 -7.81 -0.98 -15.26
C MET A 3 -8.09 -1.68 -13.93
N TYR A 4 -8.43 -0.91 -12.89
CA TYR A 4 -8.68 -1.44 -11.54
C TYR A 4 -9.82 -2.47 -11.49
N LYS A 5 -10.89 -2.27 -12.27
CA LYS A 5 -12.08 -3.11 -12.22
C LYS A 5 -11.97 -4.40 -13.05
N ALA A 6 -11.13 -4.43 -14.08
CA ALA A 6 -11.15 -5.50 -15.08
C ALA A 6 -9.79 -5.99 -15.56
N ARG A 7 -8.69 -5.32 -15.23
CA ARG A 7 -7.34 -5.61 -15.79
C ARG A 7 -6.22 -5.56 -14.75
N MET A 8 -6.54 -5.78 -13.49
CA MET A 8 -5.58 -5.80 -12.39
C MET A 8 -5.74 -7.09 -11.61
N TYR A 9 -4.63 -7.79 -11.38
CA TYR A 9 -4.60 -9.01 -10.60
C TYR A 9 -4.85 -8.75 -9.12
N ILE A 10 -5.17 -9.79 -8.35
CA ILE A 10 -5.43 -9.66 -6.92
C ILE A 10 -4.20 -9.19 -6.13
N THR A 11 -2.98 -9.36 -6.64
CA THR A 11 -1.75 -8.80 -6.07
C THR A 11 -1.58 -7.30 -6.35
N GLY A 12 -2.39 -6.72 -7.25
CA GLY A 12 -2.17 -5.37 -7.79
C GLY A 12 -1.33 -5.37 -9.08
N GLY A 13 -0.75 -6.51 -9.46
CA GLY A 13 -0.02 -6.67 -10.72
C GLY A 13 -0.89 -6.31 -11.93
N ILE A 14 -0.25 -5.78 -12.97
CA ILE A 14 -0.88 -5.38 -14.24
C ILE A 14 -0.05 -5.88 -15.41
N GLY A 15 -0.71 -6.16 -16.53
CA GLY A 15 -0.11 -6.80 -17.69
C GLY A 15 -0.48 -8.28 -17.72
N SER A 16 -1.38 -8.65 -18.62
CA SER A 16 -1.86 -10.02 -18.78
C SER A 16 -1.50 -10.63 -20.13
N GLU A 17 -0.89 -9.86 -21.02
CA GLU A 17 -0.42 -10.31 -22.33
C GLU A 17 1.11 -10.21 -22.39
N ARG A 18 1.79 -11.37 -22.36
CA ARG A 18 3.25 -11.45 -22.34
C ARG A 18 3.87 -10.95 -23.66
N SER A 19 3.22 -11.17 -24.80
CA SER A 19 3.80 -10.84 -26.12
C SER A 19 3.98 -9.35 -26.36
N ILE A 20 3.26 -8.51 -25.61
CA ILE A 20 3.33 -7.04 -25.70
C ILE A 20 3.63 -6.40 -24.35
N GLU A 21 3.93 -7.21 -23.32
CA GLU A 21 4.20 -6.76 -21.95
C GLU A 21 3.11 -5.81 -21.43
N GLY A 22 1.85 -6.13 -21.72
CA GLY A 22 0.78 -5.15 -21.73
C GLY A 22 -0.59 -5.66 -21.31
N PHE A 23 -1.57 -4.77 -21.36
CA PHE A 23 -2.94 -5.09 -21.00
C PHE A 23 -3.61 -5.97 -22.06
N GLY A 24 -4.10 -7.14 -21.64
CA GLY A 24 -5.02 -7.95 -22.42
C GLY A 24 -6.45 -7.41 -22.41
N LYS A 25 -7.39 -8.26 -22.82
CA LYS A 25 -8.83 -7.98 -22.80
C LYS A 25 -9.36 -7.85 -21.36
N ASP A 26 -10.51 -7.20 -21.23
CA ASP A 26 -11.17 -7.08 -19.92
C ASP A 26 -11.47 -8.47 -19.35
N PHE A 27 -11.17 -8.68 -18.06
CA PHE A 27 -11.33 -9.93 -17.33
C PHE A 27 -10.48 -11.11 -17.85
N ALA A 28 -9.58 -10.87 -18.82
CA ALA A 28 -8.58 -11.85 -19.24
C ALA A 28 -7.36 -11.78 -18.32
N LEU A 29 -7.51 -12.35 -17.12
CA LEU A 29 -6.51 -12.39 -16.05
C LEU A 29 -6.15 -13.85 -15.76
N GLY A 30 -5.37 -14.47 -16.63
CA GLY A 30 -4.84 -15.82 -16.40
C GLY A 30 -3.75 -15.79 -15.34
N ASN A 31 -3.81 -16.67 -14.34
CA ASN A 31 -2.89 -16.65 -13.20
C ASN A 31 -1.49 -17.16 -13.58
N ARG A 32 -1.42 -18.24 -14.37
CA ARG A 32 -0.16 -18.83 -14.84
C ARG A 32 0.57 -17.92 -15.84
N ASP A 33 -0.17 -17.39 -16.80
CA ASP A 33 0.40 -16.60 -17.91
C ASP A 33 0.47 -15.10 -17.59
N SER A 34 0.19 -14.72 -16.34
CA SER A 34 0.29 -13.36 -15.85
C SER A 34 1.69 -12.81 -16.09
N TYR A 35 1.76 -11.67 -16.78
CA TYR A 35 3.02 -10.94 -16.93
C TYR A 35 3.33 -10.19 -15.63
N SER A 36 2.40 -9.36 -15.16
CA SER A 36 2.49 -8.64 -13.88
C SER A 36 3.90 -8.12 -13.57
N GLU A 37 4.48 -7.39 -14.51
CA GLU A 37 5.87 -6.96 -14.43
C GLU A 37 6.13 -6.15 -13.15
N THR A 38 7.29 -6.37 -12.52
CA THR A 38 7.72 -5.57 -11.36
C THR A 38 7.80 -4.08 -11.71
N CYS A 39 8.28 -3.70 -12.90
CA CYS A 39 8.29 -2.28 -13.32
C CYS A 39 6.88 -1.71 -13.50
N ALA A 40 5.93 -2.52 -13.98
CA ALA A 40 4.55 -2.08 -14.14
C ALA A 40 3.87 -1.86 -12.77
N ALA A 41 4.18 -2.67 -11.76
CA ALA A 41 3.75 -2.43 -10.38
C ALA A 41 4.29 -1.09 -9.85
N ILE A 42 5.58 -0.80 -10.08
CA ILE A 42 6.21 0.47 -9.69
C ILE A 42 5.59 1.65 -10.43
N GLY A 43 5.39 1.55 -11.75
CA GLY A 43 4.72 2.59 -12.54
C GLY A 43 3.30 2.85 -12.04
N ASN A 44 2.58 1.81 -11.65
CA ASN A 44 1.25 1.94 -11.05
C ASN A 44 1.31 2.62 -9.66
N MET A 45 2.33 2.36 -8.83
CA MET A 45 2.53 3.09 -7.58
C MET A 45 2.74 4.58 -7.82
N MET A 46 3.59 4.94 -8.79
CA MET A 46 3.85 6.33 -9.17
C MET A 46 2.57 7.03 -9.66
N TRP A 47 1.76 6.34 -10.48
CA TRP A 47 0.47 6.85 -10.93
C TRP A 47 -0.49 7.12 -9.76
N ASN A 48 -0.67 6.13 -8.89
CA ASN A 48 -1.55 6.27 -7.72
C ASN A 48 -1.06 7.37 -6.78
N TRP A 49 0.25 7.59 -6.66
CA TRP A 49 0.79 8.71 -5.88
C TRP A 49 0.36 10.05 -6.42
N ARG A 50 0.46 10.28 -7.75
CA ARG A 50 -0.01 11.52 -8.37
C ARG A 50 -1.51 11.70 -8.21
N MET A 51 -2.28 10.64 -8.38
CA MET A 51 -3.73 10.69 -8.18
C MET A 51 -4.11 10.98 -6.72
N LEU A 52 -3.37 10.45 -5.76
CA LEU A 52 -3.55 10.73 -4.34
C LEU A 52 -3.30 12.21 -4.05
N GLN A 53 -2.21 12.78 -4.56
CA GLN A 53 -1.89 14.21 -4.36
C GLN A 53 -2.95 15.14 -4.98
N ILE A 54 -3.53 14.78 -6.11
CA ILE A 54 -4.56 15.60 -6.78
C ILE A 54 -5.92 15.51 -6.07
N THR A 55 -6.28 14.33 -5.59
CA THR A 55 -7.67 14.04 -5.17
C THR A 55 -7.88 13.88 -3.67
N GLY A 56 -6.81 13.61 -2.91
CA GLY A 56 -6.91 13.22 -1.51
C GLY A 56 -7.67 11.90 -1.27
N ASN A 57 -7.98 11.12 -2.31
CA ASN A 57 -8.85 9.95 -2.17
C ASN A 57 -8.06 8.71 -1.69
N CYS A 58 -8.48 8.17 -0.55
CA CYS A 58 -7.91 7.00 0.13
C CYS A 58 -7.66 5.80 -0.78
N LYS A 59 -8.52 5.54 -1.77
CA LYS A 59 -8.39 4.38 -2.66
C LYS A 59 -7.03 4.33 -3.39
N TYR A 60 -6.42 5.49 -3.64
CA TYR A 60 -5.10 5.56 -4.28
C TYR A 60 -3.99 5.17 -3.31
N ALA A 61 -4.09 5.56 -2.04
CA ALA A 61 -3.17 5.10 -1.00
C ALA A 61 -3.34 3.60 -0.68
N ASP A 62 -4.57 3.08 -0.72
CA ASP A 62 -4.85 1.64 -0.61
C ASP A 62 -4.22 0.85 -1.77
N LEU A 63 -4.22 1.41 -2.98
CA LEU A 63 -3.56 0.81 -4.13
C LEU A 63 -2.04 0.84 -4.02
N ILE A 64 -1.45 1.93 -3.53
CA ILE A 64 0.00 2.00 -3.25
C ILE A 64 0.39 0.93 -2.24
N GLU A 65 -0.36 0.77 -1.14
CA GLU A 65 -0.14 -0.26 -0.13
C GLU A 65 -0.18 -1.66 -0.76
N LYS A 66 -1.24 -1.95 -1.51
CA LYS A 66 -1.42 -3.25 -2.17
C LYS A 66 -0.29 -3.56 -3.16
N LEU A 67 0.10 -2.59 -3.99
CA LEU A 67 1.18 -2.74 -4.96
C LEU A 67 2.52 -2.97 -4.25
N LEU A 68 2.84 -2.17 -3.25
CA LEU A 68 4.07 -2.28 -2.48
C LEU A 68 4.21 -3.68 -1.88
N TYR A 69 3.23 -4.10 -1.07
CA TYR A 69 3.33 -5.32 -0.28
C TYR A 69 3.17 -6.62 -1.08
N ASN A 70 2.69 -6.56 -2.34
CA ASN A 70 2.38 -7.77 -3.10
C ASN A 70 3.03 -7.78 -4.49
N ALA A 71 2.78 -6.78 -5.34
CA ALA A 71 3.22 -6.81 -6.74
C ALA A 71 4.63 -6.25 -6.96
N MET A 72 5.11 -5.38 -6.08
CA MET A 72 6.43 -4.76 -6.16
C MET A 72 7.47 -5.56 -5.38
N LEU A 73 7.21 -5.83 -4.08
CA LEU A 73 8.19 -6.52 -3.23
C LEU A 73 8.43 -7.99 -3.62
N VAL A 74 7.46 -8.65 -4.25
CA VAL A 74 7.68 -10.00 -4.82
C VAL A 74 8.80 -9.99 -5.87
N GLY A 75 9.03 -8.84 -6.50
CA GLY A 75 10.05 -8.56 -7.49
C GLY A 75 11.49 -8.81 -7.03
N GLN A 76 11.73 -8.94 -5.73
CA GLN A 76 13.06 -9.08 -5.13
C GLN A 76 13.08 -10.21 -4.08
N SER A 77 14.19 -10.95 -3.99
CA SER A 77 14.42 -11.89 -2.90
C SER A 77 14.63 -11.16 -1.58
N ILE A 78 14.35 -11.83 -0.45
CA ILE A 78 14.49 -11.24 0.89
C ILE A 78 15.93 -10.78 1.16
N ASP A 79 16.93 -11.48 0.63
CA ASP A 79 18.35 -11.11 0.73
C ASP A 79 18.80 -10.03 -0.26
N GLY A 80 17.89 -9.56 -1.13
CA GLY A 80 18.14 -8.51 -2.10
C GLY A 80 18.99 -8.90 -3.32
N LYS A 81 19.34 -10.19 -3.48
CA LYS A 81 20.30 -10.64 -4.50
C LYS A 81 19.69 -11.09 -5.82
N LYS A 82 18.42 -11.49 -5.82
CA LYS A 82 17.74 -12.03 -7.00
C LYS A 82 16.41 -11.30 -7.24
N TYR A 83 15.97 -11.29 -8.48
CA TYR A 83 14.82 -10.52 -8.96
C TYR A 83 13.93 -11.34 -9.88
N THR A 84 12.65 -11.03 -9.92
CA THR A 84 11.72 -11.47 -10.97
C THR A 84 11.45 -10.31 -11.95
N TYR A 85 11.26 -10.66 -13.22
CA TYR A 85 10.77 -9.73 -14.23
C TYR A 85 9.23 -9.78 -14.23
N ASP A 86 8.71 -10.95 -14.56
CA ASP A 86 7.31 -11.34 -14.52
C ASP A 86 6.94 -12.01 -13.18
N ASN A 87 5.70 -11.79 -12.73
CA ASN A 87 5.21 -12.27 -11.44
C ASN A 87 3.90 -13.06 -11.63
N PRO A 88 3.98 -14.35 -12.00
CA PRO A 88 2.81 -15.20 -12.14
C PRO A 88 2.16 -15.49 -10.78
N LEU A 89 0.85 -15.77 -10.80
CA LEU A 89 0.08 -16.11 -9.59
C LEU A 89 -0.02 -17.63 -9.34
N ILE A 90 0.38 -18.44 -10.32
CA ILE A 90 0.53 -19.89 -10.21
C ILE A 90 1.86 -20.27 -10.87
N SER A 91 2.69 -21.01 -10.14
CA SER A 91 3.90 -21.66 -10.67
C SER A 91 3.77 -23.17 -10.59
N TYR A 92 4.42 -23.86 -11.53
CA TYR A 92 4.62 -25.32 -11.50
C TYR A 92 6.10 -25.69 -11.24
N GLY A 93 6.84 -24.79 -10.56
CA GLY A 93 8.22 -25.03 -10.14
C GLY A 93 9.29 -24.62 -11.16
N LYS A 94 8.96 -23.77 -12.14
CA LYS A 94 9.92 -23.26 -13.14
C LYS A 94 10.20 -21.76 -13.04
N ASP A 95 9.44 -21.06 -12.21
CA ASP A 95 9.52 -19.60 -12.08
C ASP A 95 10.47 -19.26 -10.93
N GLU A 96 11.71 -18.93 -11.25
CA GLU A 96 12.74 -18.60 -10.27
C GLU A 96 13.27 -17.18 -10.47
N ARG A 97 13.59 -16.52 -9.35
CA ARG A 97 14.30 -15.24 -9.37
C ARG A 97 15.72 -15.41 -9.91
N LYS A 98 16.20 -14.44 -10.67
CA LYS A 98 17.55 -14.40 -11.26
C LYS A 98 18.35 -13.25 -10.69
N GLU A 99 19.67 -13.39 -10.63
CA GLU A 99 20.55 -12.31 -10.16
C GLU A 99 20.48 -11.08 -11.07
N TRP A 100 20.36 -11.30 -12.38
CA TRP A 100 20.30 -10.24 -13.38
C TRP A 100 19.58 -10.68 -14.66
N PHE A 101 19.31 -9.72 -15.54
CA PHE A 101 18.67 -9.93 -16.84
C PHE A 101 19.42 -9.14 -17.93
N LEU A 102 19.29 -9.56 -19.20
CA LEU A 102 19.80 -8.76 -20.33
C LEU A 102 19.11 -7.39 -20.39
N CYS A 103 17.78 -7.39 -20.27
CA CYS A 103 16.98 -6.19 -20.04
C CYS A 103 16.78 -6.01 -18.52
N ALA A 104 17.74 -5.37 -17.86
CA ALA A 104 17.73 -5.20 -16.39
C ALA A 104 16.96 -3.96 -15.94
N CYS A 105 15.74 -3.75 -16.44
CA CYS A 105 14.89 -2.65 -15.96
C CYS A 105 14.47 -2.88 -14.49
N CYS A 106 14.12 -4.12 -14.11
CA CYS A 106 13.54 -4.43 -12.80
C CYS A 106 14.50 -4.17 -11.62
N PRO A 107 15.74 -4.67 -11.57
CA PRO A 107 16.61 -4.50 -10.40
C PRO A 107 16.87 -3.05 -9.98
N PRO A 108 17.33 -2.13 -10.85
CA PRO A 108 17.53 -0.74 -10.46
C PRO A 108 16.21 -0.01 -10.19
N ASN A 109 15.10 -0.43 -10.82
CA ASN A 109 13.78 0.16 -10.59
C ASN A 109 13.24 -0.20 -9.18
N VAL A 110 13.45 -1.44 -8.73
CA VAL A 110 13.20 -1.85 -7.34
C VAL A 110 14.07 -1.03 -6.39
N ALA A 111 15.38 -0.96 -6.65
CA ALA A 111 16.33 -0.25 -5.78
C ALA A 111 15.93 1.23 -5.56
N ARG A 112 15.64 1.97 -6.64
CA ARG A 112 15.22 3.37 -6.51
C ARG A 112 13.88 3.53 -5.77
N THR A 113 12.99 2.56 -5.89
CA THR A 113 11.66 2.61 -5.26
C THR A 113 11.77 2.35 -3.76
N ILE A 114 12.59 1.38 -3.34
CA ILE A 114 12.90 1.15 -1.92
C ILE A 114 13.57 2.37 -1.31
N ALA A 115 14.59 2.92 -1.99
CA ALA A 115 15.31 4.11 -1.52
C ALA A 115 14.40 5.35 -1.38
N SER A 116 13.33 5.45 -2.17
CA SER A 116 12.38 6.56 -2.14
C SER A 116 11.10 6.27 -1.37
N LEU A 117 10.99 5.11 -0.71
CA LEU A 117 9.74 4.65 -0.07
C LEU A 117 9.17 5.65 0.95
N GLY A 118 10.05 6.35 1.67
CA GLY A 118 9.66 7.37 2.66
C GLY A 118 8.75 8.48 2.08
N GLN A 119 8.87 8.76 0.78
CA GLN A 119 8.06 9.77 0.09
C GLN A 119 6.58 9.40 -0.02
N TYR A 120 6.23 8.12 0.10
CA TYR A 120 4.85 7.63 -0.01
C TYR A 120 4.13 7.59 1.34
N ILE A 121 4.83 7.84 2.45
CA ILE A 121 4.28 7.68 3.80
C ILE A 121 3.40 8.86 4.20
N TYR A 122 3.83 10.07 3.89
CA TYR A 122 3.17 11.31 4.34
C TYR A 122 3.01 12.31 3.19
N SER A 123 2.02 13.20 3.32
CA SER A 123 1.99 14.47 2.59
C SER A 123 1.48 15.58 3.49
N THR A 124 1.58 16.83 3.01
CA THR A 124 1.02 18.00 3.66
C THR A 124 0.05 18.71 2.73
N SER A 125 -0.90 19.42 3.34
CA SER A 125 -1.86 20.31 2.69
C SER A 125 -2.02 21.55 3.56
N GLU A 126 -2.68 22.60 3.07
CA GLU A 126 -2.93 23.81 3.89
C GLU A 126 -3.58 23.51 5.25
N LYS A 127 -4.47 22.51 5.30
CA LYS A 127 -5.20 22.09 6.51
C LYS A 127 -4.35 21.30 7.50
N GLY A 128 -3.34 20.56 7.03
CA GLY A 128 -2.68 19.59 7.90
C GLY A 128 -1.86 18.51 7.23
N ILE A 129 -1.51 17.51 8.02
CA ILE A 129 -0.61 16.40 7.69
C ILE A 129 -1.42 15.15 7.37
N TRP A 130 -1.08 14.48 6.28
CA TRP A 130 -1.72 13.24 5.85
C TRP A 130 -0.79 12.06 6.10
N VAL A 131 -1.33 11.00 6.72
CA VAL A 131 -0.63 9.73 6.96
C VAL A 131 -1.21 8.67 6.03
N HIS A 132 -0.45 8.30 5.01
CA HIS A 132 -0.88 7.36 3.97
C HIS A 132 -0.41 5.94 4.25
N GLN A 133 0.79 5.73 4.76
CA GLN A 133 1.33 4.38 5.02
C GLN A 133 1.72 4.22 6.48
N TYR A 134 1.51 3.02 7.03
CA TYR A 134 1.75 2.69 8.43
C TYR A 134 3.08 1.96 8.63
N ILE A 135 4.15 2.52 8.09
CA ILE A 135 5.51 1.97 8.15
C ILE A 135 6.24 2.62 9.32
N GLY A 136 6.88 1.81 10.17
CA GLY A 136 7.65 2.33 11.31
C GLY A 136 8.75 3.29 10.84
N ASN A 137 8.73 4.52 11.33
CA ASN A 137 9.66 5.57 10.92
C ASN A 137 9.75 6.71 11.94
N THR A 138 10.69 7.63 11.70
CA THR A 138 10.70 8.95 12.31
C THR A 138 10.95 9.98 11.21
N THR A 139 10.21 11.10 11.24
CA THR A 139 10.37 12.20 10.28
C THR A 139 10.17 13.55 10.95
N ASN A 140 10.70 14.60 10.34
CA ASN A 140 10.45 15.98 10.72
C ASN A 140 9.68 16.67 9.59
N ILE A 141 8.56 17.30 9.91
CA ILE A 141 7.73 18.05 8.97
C ILE A 141 7.68 19.50 9.45
N ASN A 142 8.11 20.43 8.60
CA ASN A 142 7.90 21.85 8.86
C ASN A 142 6.50 22.25 8.37
N PHE A 143 5.59 22.54 9.31
CA PHE A 143 4.20 22.85 9.02
C PHE A 143 3.85 24.24 9.57
N HIS A 144 3.60 25.21 8.67
CA HIS A 144 3.36 26.62 9.02
C HIS A 144 4.42 27.19 9.98
N SER A 145 5.70 26.94 9.68
CA SER A 145 6.87 27.40 10.47
C SER A 145 7.02 26.76 11.86
N ASN A 146 6.30 25.67 12.14
CA ASN A 146 6.53 24.83 13.31
C ASN A 146 7.14 23.50 12.90
N LEU A 147 8.23 23.11 13.55
CA LEU A 147 8.85 21.81 13.34
C LEU A 147 8.08 20.75 14.14
N ILE A 148 7.44 19.84 13.42
CA ILE A 148 6.68 18.71 13.97
C ILE A 148 7.47 17.43 13.69
N LYS A 149 8.00 16.82 14.74
CA LYS A 149 8.59 15.49 14.65
C LYS A 149 7.51 14.44 14.85
N ILE A 150 7.42 13.51 13.92
CA ILE A 150 6.45 12.41 13.94
C ILE A 150 7.24 11.10 14.05
N SER A 151 6.89 10.27 15.03
CA SER A 151 7.45 8.92 15.18
C SER A 151 6.35 7.88 15.10
N GLN A 152 6.37 7.04 14.06
CA GLN A 152 5.47 5.90 13.91
C GLN A 152 6.13 4.63 14.45
N LYS A 153 5.51 4.01 15.45
CA LYS A 153 5.81 2.64 15.90
C LYS A 153 4.72 1.73 15.35
N SER A 154 5.11 0.82 14.46
CA SER A 154 4.18 -0.03 13.74
C SER A 154 4.76 -1.42 13.53
N HIS A 155 3.93 -2.44 13.69
CA HIS A 155 4.25 -3.82 13.32
C HIS A 155 3.52 -4.24 12.03
N PHE A 156 3.03 -3.27 11.24
CA PHE A 156 2.53 -3.54 9.90
C PHE A 156 3.62 -4.16 9.01
N PRO A 157 3.27 -5.03 8.07
CA PRO A 157 1.91 -5.50 7.75
C PRO A 157 1.42 -6.69 8.60
N TRP A 158 2.16 -7.11 9.62
CA TRP A 158 1.88 -8.32 10.40
C TRP A 158 0.85 -8.14 11.52
N LYS A 159 0.81 -6.96 12.12
CA LYS A 159 -0.15 -6.60 13.18
C LYS A 159 -0.73 -5.22 12.91
N GLY A 160 -2.03 -5.08 13.15
CA GLY A 160 -2.77 -3.85 12.86
C GLY A 160 -2.63 -2.74 13.91
N LYS A 161 -1.63 -2.80 14.80
CA LYS A 161 -1.42 -1.78 15.85
C LYS A 161 -0.37 -0.77 15.41
N VAL A 162 -0.72 0.51 15.46
CA VAL A 162 0.13 1.64 15.11
C VAL A 162 0.04 2.68 16.22
N ALA A 163 1.19 3.18 16.68
CA ALA A 163 1.28 4.34 17.55
C ALA A 163 2.05 5.46 16.82
N ILE A 164 1.48 6.66 16.79
CA ILE A 164 2.06 7.85 16.19
C ILE A 164 2.29 8.85 17.32
N HIS A 165 3.56 9.12 17.61
CA HIS A 165 3.95 10.11 18.60
C HIS A 165 4.28 11.42 17.90
N LEU A 166 3.77 12.52 18.45
CA LEU A 166 4.05 13.86 17.98
C LEU A 166 4.96 14.57 18.99
N ASN A 167 6.04 15.15 18.49
CA ASN A 167 6.85 16.09 19.25
C ASN A 167 6.84 17.44 18.55
N LEU A 168 6.39 18.47 19.26
CA LEU A 168 6.16 19.80 18.70
C LEU A 168 6.98 20.83 19.46
N SER A 169 7.60 21.76 18.73
CA SER A 169 8.30 22.88 19.36
C SER A 169 7.33 23.88 20.03
N LYS A 170 6.13 23.99 19.48
CA LYS A 170 5.03 24.86 19.96
C LYS A 170 3.70 24.16 19.74
N SER A 171 2.75 24.31 20.66
CA SER A 171 1.39 23.82 20.44
C SER A 171 0.75 24.49 19.23
N GLN A 172 0.04 23.72 18.40
CA GLN A 172 -0.55 24.26 17.18
C GLN A 172 -1.84 23.54 16.80
N LYS A 173 -2.83 24.31 16.32
CA LYS A 173 -4.07 23.77 15.76
C LYS A 173 -3.91 23.40 14.30
N PHE A 174 -4.11 22.13 13.97
CA PHE A 174 -4.12 21.62 12.60
C PHE A 174 -4.78 20.24 12.51
N SER A 175 -5.05 19.80 11.28
CA SER A 175 -5.64 18.48 11.03
C SER A 175 -4.56 17.40 10.85
N ILE A 176 -4.79 16.22 11.43
CA ILE A 176 -4.10 15.01 11.01
C ILE A 176 -5.12 14.11 10.30
N PHE A 177 -4.83 13.78 9.05
CA PHE A 177 -5.64 12.89 8.23
C PHE A 177 -5.05 11.48 8.26
N LEU A 178 -5.77 10.53 8.85
CA LEU A 178 -5.30 9.15 8.98
C LEU A 178 -6.08 8.25 8.03
N ARG A 179 -5.37 7.45 7.23
CA ARG A 179 -6.01 6.49 6.32
C ARG A 179 -6.68 5.35 7.08
N ILE A 180 -7.98 5.12 6.87
CA ILE A 180 -8.61 3.87 7.31
C ILE A 180 -8.63 2.91 6.11
N PRO A 181 -7.78 1.86 6.08
CA PRO A 181 -7.61 1.02 4.90
C PRO A 181 -8.93 0.35 4.48
N ASN A 182 -9.19 0.24 3.18
CA ASN A 182 -10.44 -0.36 2.70
C ASN A 182 -10.63 -1.85 3.08
N TRP A 183 -9.53 -2.58 3.31
CA TRP A 183 -9.58 -3.98 3.78
C TRP A 183 -9.87 -4.10 5.28
N SER A 184 -9.75 -3.01 6.05
CA SER A 184 -10.00 -3.06 7.50
C SER A 184 -11.48 -3.34 7.79
N ILE A 185 -11.72 -4.25 8.73
CA ILE A 185 -13.08 -4.63 9.14
C ILE A 185 -13.57 -3.69 10.21
N ASP A 186 -12.75 -3.52 11.24
CA ASP A 186 -12.96 -2.60 12.34
C ASP A 186 -11.67 -1.80 12.54
N ALA A 187 -11.81 -0.50 12.75
CA ALA A 187 -10.73 0.40 13.12
C ALA A 187 -11.08 1.07 14.44
N GLU A 188 -10.12 1.09 15.37
CA GLU A 188 -10.20 1.86 16.59
C GLU A 188 -9.14 2.95 16.56
N LEU A 189 -9.50 4.13 17.02
CA LEU A 189 -8.64 5.29 17.10
C LEU A 189 -8.73 5.87 18.51
N LYS A 190 -7.58 6.18 19.09
CA LYS A 190 -7.47 6.93 20.35
C LYS A 190 -6.48 8.07 20.18
N VAL A 191 -6.73 9.17 20.87
CA VAL A 191 -5.76 10.26 21.03
C VAL A 191 -5.59 10.50 22.52
N ASN A 192 -4.36 10.33 23.03
CA ASN A 192 -4.05 10.37 24.46
C ASN A 192 -4.97 9.44 25.29
N ASP A 193 -5.11 8.19 24.85
CA ASP A 193 -5.97 7.15 25.42
C ASP A 193 -7.49 7.43 25.40
N ILE A 194 -7.92 8.59 24.91
CA ILE A 194 -9.33 8.93 24.72
C ILE A 194 -9.79 8.43 23.36
N LYS A 195 -10.87 7.62 23.35
CA LYS A 195 -11.46 7.07 22.13
C LYS A 195 -11.99 8.18 21.22
N HIS A 196 -11.65 8.10 19.93
CA HIS A 196 -12.18 8.95 18.88
C HIS A 196 -12.96 8.08 17.90
N SER A 197 -14.29 8.20 17.88
CA SER A 197 -15.19 7.37 17.05
C SER A 197 -15.67 8.06 15.77
N ASP A 198 -15.58 9.38 15.71
CA ASP A 198 -16.23 10.15 14.66
C ASP A 198 -15.49 9.99 13.33
N GLY A 199 -16.25 9.80 12.25
CA GLY A 199 -15.69 9.73 10.89
C GLY A 199 -14.86 8.48 10.56
N LEU A 200 -14.76 7.50 11.47
CA LEU A 200 -14.09 6.23 11.19
C LEU A 200 -14.87 5.41 10.16
N SER A 201 -14.35 5.35 8.94
CA SER A 201 -14.98 4.62 7.84
C SER A 201 -13.91 4.08 6.91
N LYS A 202 -13.97 2.76 6.61
CA LYS A 202 -13.02 2.10 5.71
C LYS A 202 -12.99 2.75 4.34
N GLY A 203 -11.81 2.80 3.73
CA GLY A 203 -11.58 3.43 2.42
C GLY A 203 -11.72 4.95 2.45
N LYS A 204 -11.56 5.58 3.62
CA LYS A 204 -11.56 7.04 3.80
C LYS A 204 -10.42 7.50 4.70
N TYR A 205 -10.16 8.80 4.68
CA TYR A 205 -9.37 9.45 5.71
C TYR A 205 -10.28 9.91 6.85
N VAL A 206 -9.88 9.68 8.09
CA VAL A 206 -10.45 10.35 9.26
C VAL A 206 -9.64 11.60 9.55
N GLU A 207 -10.33 12.73 9.71
CA GLU A 207 -9.72 14.01 10.05
C GLU A 207 -9.78 14.23 11.56
N ILE A 208 -8.62 14.47 12.18
CA ILE A 208 -8.53 14.86 13.58
C ILE A 208 -8.04 16.32 13.63
N LEU A 209 -8.98 17.26 13.74
CA LEU A 209 -8.69 18.68 13.93
C LEU A 209 -8.66 19.02 15.42
N ARG A 210 -7.47 19.34 15.95
CA ARG A 210 -7.30 19.77 17.35
C ARG A 210 -6.09 20.68 17.51
N ASN A 211 -5.97 21.27 18.69
CA ASN A 211 -4.71 21.87 19.13
C ASN A 211 -3.79 20.73 19.62
N TRP A 212 -2.75 20.44 18.86
CA TRP A 212 -1.78 19.40 19.20
C TRP A 212 -0.73 19.94 20.16
N LEU A 213 -0.40 19.14 21.16
CA LEU A 213 0.60 19.44 22.19
C LEU A 213 1.84 18.56 21.99
N ASP A 214 2.96 18.96 22.59
CA ASP A 214 4.13 18.10 22.66
C ASP A 214 3.80 16.80 23.43
N ASN A 215 4.30 15.68 22.92
CA ASN A 215 4.04 14.32 23.41
C ASN A 215 2.59 13.81 23.23
N ASP A 216 1.77 14.45 22.40
CA ASP A 216 0.50 13.87 21.99
C ASP A 216 0.72 12.51 21.26
N ILE A 217 -0.14 11.54 21.55
CA ILE A 217 -0.06 10.18 21.01
C ILE A 217 -1.37 9.85 20.32
N ILE A 218 -1.28 9.41 19.07
CA ILE A 218 -2.37 8.80 18.33
C ILE A 218 -2.14 7.29 18.29
N GLN A 219 -3.15 6.50 18.64
CA GLN A 219 -3.12 5.04 18.53
C GLN A 219 -4.21 4.57 17.57
N LEU A 220 -3.81 3.79 16.57
CA LEU A 220 -4.70 3.12 15.64
C LEU A 220 -4.61 1.61 15.85
N THR A 221 -5.76 0.95 15.90
CA THR A 221 -5.85 -0.51 15.88
C THR A 221 -6.77 -0.95 14.76
N PHE A 222 -6.24 -1.67 13.79
CA PHE A 222 -7.00 -2.32 12.73
C PHE A 222 -7.17 -3.79 13.08
N LYS A 223 -8.41 -4.26 13.11
CA LYS A 223 -8.68 -5.69 13.27
C LYS A 223 -8.30 -6.43 12.00
N MET A 224 -7.33 -7.32 12.12
CA MET A 224 -6.86 -8.17 11.03
C MET A 224 -7.39 -9.59 11.20
N LYS A 225 -7.96 -10.16 10.13
CA LYS A 225 -8.37 -11.57 10.07
C LYS A 225 -8.13 -12.10 8.66
N PRO A 226 -7.91 -13.43 8.52
CA PRO A 226 -7.92 -14.06 7.21
C PRO A 226 -9.25 -13.80 6.51
N ASN A 227 -9.18 -13.46 5.22
CA ASN A 227 -10.35 -13.20 4.39
C ASN A 227 -10.22 -13.96 3.07
N LEU A 228 -11.30 -14.62 2.67
CA LEU A 228 -11.41 -15.22 1.34
C LEU A 228 -11.89 -14.15 0.37
N ILE A 229 -11.18 -14.02 -0.75
CA ILE A 229 -11.50 -13.07 -1.82
C ILE A 229 -11.84 -13.86 -3.08
N GLU A 230 -13.08 -13.73 -3.51
CA GLU A 230 -13.52 -14.19 -4.82
C GLU A 230 -13.35 -13.07 -5.86
N SER A 231 -13.04 -13.47 -7.09
CA SER A 231 -12.96 -12.53 -8.20
C SER A 231 -14.27 -12.45 -8.97
N ASP A 232 -14.41 -11.43 -9.82
CA ASP A 232 -15.54 -11.33 -10.75
C ASP A 232 -15.71 -12.62 -11.59
N PRO A 233 -16.93 -13.18 -11.75
CA PRO A 233 -17.16 -14.46 -12.42
C PRO A 233 -16.80 -14.47 -13.92
N ARG A 234 -16.58 -13.30 -14.52
CA ARG A 234 -16.06 -13.15 -15.89
C ARG A 234 -14.60 -13.56 -16.01
N ILE A 235 -13.83 -13.54 -14.92
CA ILE A 235 -12.45 -14.04 -14.89
C ILE A 235 -12.50 -15.56 -14.84
N LYS A 236 -12.43 -16.19 -16.02
CA LYS A 236 -12.63 -17.64 -16.18
C LYS A 236 -11.65 -18.47 -15.35
N ASP A 237 -10.39 -18.02 -15.25
CA ASP A 237 -9.31 -18.76 -14.57
C ASP A 237 -9.53 -18.90 -13.05
N ASN A 238 -10.35 -18.03 -12.47
CA ASN A 238 -10.65 -17.98 -11.04
C ASN A 238 -11.99 -18.60 -10.64
N ARG A 239 -12.73 -19.19 -11.58
CA ARG A 239 -14.01 -19.83 -11.25
C ARG A 239 -13.78 -20.99 -10.28
N GLY A 240 -14.52 -21.00 -9.17
CA GLY A 240 -14.35 -21.99 -8.11
C GLY A 240 -13.05 -21.86 -7.32
N ARG A 241 -12.36 -20.70 -7.40
CA ARG A 241 -11.14 -20.40 -6.65
C ARG A 241 -11.35 -19.16 -5.78
N ALA A 242 -10.63 -19.10 -4.67
CA ALA A 242 -10.55 -17.92 -3.82
C ALA A 242 -9.09 -17.65 -3.44
N ALA A 243 -8.74 -16.38 -3.26
CA ALA A 243 -7.46 -15.96 -2.68
C ALA A 243 -7.62 -15.73 -1.17
N ILE A 244 -6.55 -15.94 -0.41
CA ILE A 244 -6.49 -15.62 1.02
C ILE A 244 -5.79 -14.29 1.18
N SER A 245 -6.35 -13.39 1.98
CA SER A 245 -5.68 -12.15 2.39
C SER A 245 -5.67 -12.01 3.91
N TYR A 246 -4.63 -11.37 4.45
CA TYR A 246 -4.57 -10.94 5.85
C TYR A 246 -4.04 -9.51 5.90
N GLY A 247 -4.94 -8.56 6.19
CA GLY A 247 -4.63 -7.14 6.04
C GLY A 247 -4.30 -6.76 4.59
N PRO A 248 -3.19 -6.06 4.33
CA PRO A 248 -2.78 -5.71 2.97
C PRO A 248 -2.11 -6.86 2.20
N LEU A 249 -1.80 -7.97 2.87
CA LEU A 249 -1.07 -9.09 2.29
C LEU A 249 -2.02 -10.06 1.60
N ILE A 250 -1.65 -10.46 0.37
CA ILE A 250 -2.25 -11.57 -0.37
C ILE A 250 -1.32 -12.78 -0.19
N TYR A 251 -1.89 -13.90 0.23
CA TYR A 251 -1.16 -15.13 0.53
C TYR A 251 -1.17 -16.09 -0.66
N CYS A 252 -0.16 -16.95 -0.70
CA CYS A 252 -0.04 -18.11 -1.59
C CYS A 252 0.18 -19.39 -0.77
N LEU A 253 0.21 -20.52 -1.47
CA LEU A 253 0.64 -21.82 -0.95
C LEU A 253 1.89 -22.22 -1.73
N GLU A 254 2.96 -22.58 -1.03
CA GLU A 254 4.24 -23.04 -1.57
C GLU A 254 4.65 -24.36 -0.90
#